data_AF-A0A7W2IZ04-F1
#
_entry.id   AF-A0A7W2IZ04-F1
#
_cell.length_a   1.000
_cell.length_b   1.000
_cell.length_c   1.000
_cell.angle_alpha   90.00
_cell.angle_beta   90.00
_cell.angle_gamma   90.00
#
_symmetry.space_group_name_H-M   'P 1'
#
loop_
_entity.id
_entity.type
_entity.pdbx_description
1 polymer ?
#
loop_
_entity_poly.entity_id
_entity_poly.type
_entity_poly.pdbx_seq_one_letter_code
_entity_poly.pdbx_strand_id
1 'polypeptide(L)'
;MIYRKKGFTLIEIMIVISIISLLSIILVPKVGAVRVESKNNKVSTNVLLVRTYLDNRSGKDSIKIGDKNDATTLSSIAEDILSDMNSNFSESNALKNPFNGSEKILSQGEIKENAPSKNASVLIYYSTGDLPTSNSITKSNSFPKGEDIKGSTVVVVYGNKGGYALYGVDNYGNIISPYIIKFPPSLADMELSDDNQGNDDEQGNDDEQGNDDSDSDIADIFDENCLSIFGDGSSNISLGNSGSGSMDIAGSVYLQGNSVSIMQNSTDISQDLNIVGVNSSSNINLGNGKNDNLNVSGTCNIQGNNVYINENSSTNDFYINGTGDITFAKSSINTKFDGGTAQIESRGDIKFQNNIVAQNTRFSAIAGGKITFDNVDKELSVDDESSAYIEAGEDIIFDYKINTNAPISMISNYGSIIFNNNGKQVNIDANVYLSAKKGVKKYRTITTSNLVDEPTSPAVRPNLISNINKLKSIKNLKTGITYNTSDNPYDKSDSDIDVSVIKGSDTSALKQVLNNSIDPDKYKFVIINGDCTINGDISDNDNLILDKFIIYCTGKMDFPTSSNFNNVTLNNSSIIAKDINTKLKSTLTMTSLDSNQYTDEVKDKINKAFYKYVEN
;
A
#
# COMPACT_ATOMS: atom_id res chain seq x y z
N MET A 1 -52.21 56.87 35.60
CA MET A 1 -52.28 55.91 36.73
C MET A 1 -51.01 55.05 36.66
N ILE A 2 -50.01 55.34 37.50
CA ILE A 2 -48.70 54.64 37.47
C ILE A 2 -48.82 53.38 38.33
N TYR A 3 -48.88 52.21 37.69
CA TYR A 3 -48.87 50.92 38.38
C TYR A 3 -47.49 50.71 39.04
N ARG A 4 -47.43 50.73 40.37
CA ARG A 4 -46.23 50.32 41.11
C ARG A 4 -46.07 48.80 40.97
N LYS A 5 -45.01 48.36 40.28
CA LYS A 5 -44.61 46.95 40.25
C LYS A 5 -44.26 46.52 41.67
N LYS A 6 -44.84 45.40 42.14
CA LYS A 6 -44.53 44.82 43.46
C LYS A 6 -43.04 44.47 43.49
N GLY A 7 -42.31 45.06 44.43
CA GLY A 7 -40.90 44.72 44.68
C GLY A 7 -40.81 43.36 45.39
N PHE A 8 -39.69 42.67 45.19
CA PHE A 8 -39.38 41.43 45.90
C PHE A 8 -39.33 41.68 47.40
N THR A 9 -39.88 40.75 48.19
CA THR A 9 -39.80 40.82 49.65
C THR A 9 -38.39 40.50 50.12
N LEU A 10 -37.99 41.06 51.26
CA LEU A 10 -36.65 40.86 51.82
C LEU A 10 -36.36 39.37 52.10
N ILE A 11 -37.39 38.61 52.47
CA ILE A 11 -37.29 37.16 52.70
C ILE A 11 -37.08 36.38 51.40
N GLU A 12 -37.75 36.74 50.30
CA GLU A 12 -37.53 36.12 48.98
C GLU A 12 -36.08 36.32 48.52
N ILE A 13 -35.53 37.51 48.73
CA ILE A 13 -34.13 37.81 48.39
C ILE A 13 -33.16 36.93 49.20
N MET A 14 -33.40 36.74 50.50
CA MET A 14 -32.53 35.89 51.34
C MET A 14 -32.56 34.41 50.93
N ILE A 15 -33.74 33.90 50.54
CA ILE A 15 -33.88 32.51 50.06
C ILE A 15 -33.14 32.34 48.74
N VAL A 16 -33.29 33.27 47.79
CA VAL A 16 -32.60 33.22 46.50
C VAL A 16 -31.09 33.24 46.67
N ILE A 17 -30.56 34.11 47.53
CA ILE A 17 -29.12 34.17 47.82
C ILE A 17 -28.64 32.84 48.42
N SER A 18 -29.40 32.26 49.36
CA SER A 18 -29.05 30.98 50.00
C SER A 18 -28.95 29.83 49.00
N ILE A 19 -29.89 29.76 48.05
CA ILE A 19 -29.89 28.74 46.98
C ILE A 19 -28.68 28.95 46.04
N ILE A 20 -28.39 30.18 45.64
CA ILE A 20 -27.24 30.50 44.78
C ILE A 20 -25.92 30.14 45.49
N SER A 21 -25.79 30.42 46.79
CA SER A 21 -24.60 30.07 47.57
C SER A 21 -24.39 28.56 47.66
N LEU A 22 -25.46 27.79 47.92
CA LEU A 22 -25.39 26.33 47.97
C LEU A 22 -25.02 25.72 46.60
N LEU A 23 -25.66 26.20 45.52
CA LEU A 23 -25.35 25.74 44.17
C LEU A 23 -23.90 26.06 43.78
N SER A 24 -23.41 27.24 44.16
CA SER A 24 -22.05 27.68 43.85
C SER A 24 -20.99 26.80 44.54
N ILE A 25 -21.22 26.38 45.79
CA ILE A 25 -20.32 25.47 46.52
C ILE A 25 -20.15 24.12 45.80
N ILE A 26 -21.21 23.60 45.19
CA ILE A 26 -21.18 22.31 44.48
C ILE A 26 -20.59 22.47 43.07
N LEU A 27 -20.92 23.56 42.38
CA LEU A 27 -20.59 23.76 40.97
C LEU A 27 -19.10 24.12 40.76
N VAL A 28 -18.52 24.97 41.62
CA VAL A 28 -17.18 25.54 41.42
C VAL A 28 -16.09 24.46 41.31
N PRO A 29 -16.01 23.43 42.17
CA PRO A 29 -15.01 22.36 42.03
C PRO A 29 -15.16 21.55 40.74
N LYS A 30 -16.41 21.27 40.32
CA LYS A 30 -16.69 20.51 39.09
C LYS A 30 -16.30 21.26 37.84
N VAL A 31 -16.57 22.57 37.78
CA VAL A 31 -16.16 23.42 36.64
C VAL A 31 -14.64 23.47 36.52
N GLY A 32 -13.92 23.47 37.65
CA GLY A 32 -12.45 23.36 37.67
C GLY A 32 -11.95 22.06 37.03
N ALA A 33 -12.51 20.91 37.44
CA ALA A 33 -12.14 19.60 36.88
C ALA A 33 -12.44 19.49 35.38
N VAL A 34 -13.63 19.91 34.94
CA VAL A 34 -14.04 19.90 33.52
C VAL A 34 -13.15 20.81 32.68
N ARG A 35 -12.70 21.95 33.23
CA ARG A 35 -11.76 22.83 32.53
C ARG A 35 -10.40 22.18 32.33
N VAL A 36 -9.90 21.43 33.32
CA VAL A 36 -8.62 20.69 33.21
C VAL A 36 -8.75 19.56 32.20
N GLU A 37 -9.83 18.80 32.24
CA GLU A 37 -10.11 17.72 31.28
C GLU A 37 -10.23 18.24 29.84
N SER A 38 -10.96 19.35 29.64
CA SER A 38 -11.06 20.00 28.33
C SER A 38 -9.69 20.45 27.79
N LYS A 39 -8.81 20.93 28.67
CA LYS A 39 -7.44 21.29 28.29
C LYS A 39 -6.61 20.04 27.93
N ASN A 40 -6.70 18.95 28.70
CA ASN A 40 -6.05 17.69 28.37
C ASN A 40 -6.51 17.16 27.01
N ASN A 41 -7.81 17.23 26.71
CA ASN A 41 -8.35 16.81 25.41
C ASN A 41 -7.78 17.65 24.26
N LYS A 42 -7.56 18.96 24.47
CA LYS A 42 -6.88 19.81 23.47
C LYS A 42 -5.41 19.41 23.26
N VAL A 43 -4.73 18.90 24.29
CA VAL A 43 -3.38 18.32 24.11
C VAL A 43 -3.47 17.09 23.22
N SER A 44 -4.42 16.19 23.46
CA SER A 44 -4.65 15.03 22.57
C SER A 44 -4.99 15.43 21.14
N THR A 45 -5.71 16.54 20.93
CA THR A 45 -5.94 17.09 19.58
C THR A 45 -4.64 17.58 18.94
N ASN A 46 -3.79 18.32 19.66
CA ASN A 46 -2.49 18.73 19.15
C ASN A 46 -1.62 17.52 18.80
N VAL A 47 -1.60 16.48 19.65
CA VAL A 47 -0.92 15.22 19.38
C VAL A 47 -1.41 14.61 18.08
N LEU A 48 -2.72 14.58 17.83
CA LEU A 48 -3.28 14.03 16.59
C LEU A 48 -2.85 14.83 15.36
N LEU A 49 -2.85 16.17 15.43
CA LEU A 49 -2.40 17.03 14.33
C LEU A 49 -0.90 16.83 14.02
N VAL A 50 -0.07 16.77 15.07
CA VAL A 50 1.36 16.47 14.94
C VAL A 50 1.58 15.07 14.39
N ARG A 51 0.76 14.09 14.81
CA ARG A 51 0.80 12.71 14.28
C ARG A 51 0.57 12.71 12.78
N THR A 52 -0.52 13.30 12.31
CA THR A 52 -0.85 13.35 10.88
C THR A 52 0.26 14.04 10.08
N TYR A 53 0.83 15.12 10.62
CA TYR A 53 1.99 15.78 10.02
C TYR A 53 3.22 14.85 9.91
N LEU A 54 3.56 14.14 10.99
CA LEU A 54 4.71 13.23 11.02
C LEU A 54 4.48 11.97 10.18
N ASP A 55 3.27 11.43 10.12
CA ASP A 55 2.91 10.31 9.25
C ASP A 55 3.18 10.67 7.78
N ASN A 56 2.79 11.87 7.34
CA ASN A 56 3.06 12.39 6.00
C ASN A 56 4.56 12.64 5.73
N ARG A 57 5.35 12.89 6.78
CA ARG A 57 6.78 13.17 6.69
C ARG A 57 7.66 11.93 6.79
N SER A 58 7.17 10.86 7.41
CA SER A 58 7.94 9.65 7.77
C SER A 58 8.78 9.09 6.61
N GLY A 59 8.25 9.08 5.38
CA GLY A 59 8.98 8.63 4.19
C GLY A 59 10.11 9.57 3.74
N LYS A 60 10.00 10.88 3.97
CA LYS A 60 11.07 11.85 3.70
C LYS A 60 12.22 11.68 4.69
N ASP A 61 11.91 11.46 5.96
CA ASP A 61 12.92 11.32 7.00
C ASP A 61 13.55 9.91 6.99
N SER A 62 12.82 8.87 6.59
CA SER A 62 13.40 7.52 6.41
C SER A 62 14.53 7.49 5.39
N ILE A 63 14.40 8.26 4.29
CA ILE A 63 15.45 8.43 3.29
C ILE A 63 16.69 9.12 3.88
N LYS A 64 16.51 10.08 4.80
CA LYS A 64 17.61 10.80 5.44
C LYS A 64 18.32 9.97 6.49
N ILE A 65 17.59 9.11 7.22
CA ILE A 65 18.18 8.19 8.19
C ILE A 65 18.95 7.07 7.48
N GLY A 66 18.36 6.36 6.52
CA GLY A 66 18.98 5.15 5.97
C GLY A 66 19.42 4.19 7.09
N ASP A 67 20.67 3.70 7.04
CA ASP A 67 21.27 2.87 8.12
C ASP A 67 21.95 3.69 9.22
N LYS A 68 21.87 5.03 9.15
CA LYS A 68 22.65 5.91 10.02
C LYS A 68 21.91 6.19 11.32
N ASN A 69 22.37 5.56 12.40
CA ASN A 69 21.91 5.86 13.76
C ASN A 69 22.84 6.86 14.49
N ASP A 70 23.36 7.87 13.78
CA ASP A 70 24.25 8.88 14.37
C ASP A 70 23.48 10.13 14.83
N ALA A 71 23.98 10.75 15.91
CA ALA A 71 23.34 11.91 16.52
C ALA A 71 23.29 13.14 15.60
N THR A 72 24.22 13.27 14.64
CA THR A 72 24.25 14.42 13.72
C THR A 72 23.14 14.36 12.68
N THR A 73 22.89 13.17 12.12
CA THR A 73 21.79 12.90 11.19
C THR A 73 20.45 13.10 11.89
N LEU A 74 20.28 12.52 13.08
CA LEU A 74 19.06 12.68 13.87
C LEU A 74 18.79 14.12 14.30
N SER A 75 19.83 14.87 14.68
CA SER A 75 19.71 16.29 15.00
C SER A 75 19.30 17.11 13.77
N SER A 76 19.81 16.80 12.58
CA SER A 76 19.42 17.48 11.34
C SER A 76 17.94 17.24 11.00
N ILE A 77 17.44 16.02 11.22
CA ILE A 77 16.03 15.69 11.01
C ILE A 77 15.15 16.45 12.01
N ALA A 78 15.55 16.49 13.29
CA ALA A 78 14.84 17.27 14.30
C ALA A 78 14.78 18.77 13.95
N GLU A 79 15.86 19.34 13.40
CA GLU A 79 15.89 20.72 12.91
C GLU A 79 15.00 20.93 11.68
N ASP A 80 14.97 19.97 10.75
CA ASP A 80 14.07 20.05 9.59
C ASP A 80 12.60 19.94 10.01
N ILE A 81 12.28 19.08 10.99
CA ILE A 81 10.93 19.01 11.58
C ILE A 81 10.59 20.35 12.22
N LEU A 82 11.49 20.95 12.99
CA LEU A 82 11.29 22.26 13.61
C LEU A 82 10.99 23.33 12.56
N SER A 83 11.79 23.41 11.50
CA SER A 83 11.63 24.38 10.41
C SER A 83 10.29 24.20 9.70
N ASP A 84 9.99 22.96 9.29
CA ASP A 84 8.77 22.66 8.54
C ASP A 84 7.52 22.83 9.42
N MET A 85 7.55 22.46 10.70
CA MET A 85 6.42 22.68 11.61
C MET A 85 6.18 24.16 11.90
N ASN A 86 7.22 24.98 12.07
CA ASN A 86 7.05 26.43 12.23
C ASN A 86 6.41 27.08 11.00
N SER A 87 6.63 26.53 9.79
CA SER A 87 5.95 27.00 8.59
C SER A 87 4.49 26.54 8.49
N ASN A 88 4.22 25.27 8.82
CA ASN A 88 2.90 24.65 8.66
C ASN A 88 1.92 24.98 9.80
N PHE A 89 2.43 25.23 11.01
CA PHE A 89 1.64 25.56 12.20
C PHE A 89 1.88 27.00 12.63
N SER A 90 1.56 27.94 11.76
CA SER A 90 1.66 29.39 12.01
C SER A 90 0.29 30.06 11.99
N GLU A 91 0.21 31.27 12.55
CA GLU A 91 -0.99 32.12 12.55
C GLU A 91 -2.26 31.43 13.10
N SER A 92 -3.32 31.30 12.29
CA SER A 92 -4.58 30.66 12.68
C SER A 92 -4.43 29.16 12.95
N ASN A 93 -3.41 28.53 12.37
CA ASN A 93 -3.11 27.10 12.47
C ASN A 93 -2.06 26.80 13.54
N ALA A 94 -1.65 27.80 14.32
CA ALA A 94 -0.65 27.64 15.37
C ALA A 94 -1.11 26.62 16.43
N LEU A 95 -0.26 25.64 16.70
CA LEU A 95 -0.45 24.69 17.77
C LEU A 95 -0.29 25.42 19.10
N LYS A 96 -1.37 25.51 19.88
CA LYS A 96 -1.40 26.22 21.16
C LYS A 96 -1.33 25.24 22.32
N ASN A 97 -0.39 25.45 23.24
CA ASN A 97 -0.38 24.74 24.51
C ASN A 97 -1.61 25.18 25.34
N PRO A 98 -2.52 24.25 25.70
CA PRO A 98 -3.79 24.60 26.36
C PRO A 98 -3.64 25.17 27.79
N PHE A 99 -2.46 25.01 28.39
CA PHE A 99 -2.20 25.40 29.78
C PHE A 99 -1.55 26.77 29.91
N ASN A 100 -0.66 27.14 28.99
CA ASN A 100 0.07 28.43 29.02
C ASN A 100 -0.21 29.33 27.79
N GLY A 101 -0.88 28.82 26.75
CA GLY A 101 -1.21 29.56 25.52
C GLY A 101 -0.03 29.76 24.56
N SER A 102 1.13 29.15 24.80
CA SER A 102 2.29 29.28 23.93
C SER A 102 2.07 28.58 22.60
N GLU A 103 2.60 29.18 21.53
CA GLU A 103 2.60 28.65 20.16
C GLU A 103 3.99 28.13 19.75
N LYS A 104 4.98 28.19 20.64
CA LYS A 104 6.38 27.89 20.29
C LYS A 104 6.62 26.40 20.08
N ILE A 105 7.27 26.08 18.97
CA ILE A 105 7.84 24.76 18.70
C ILE A 105 9.34 24.87 18.99
N LEU A 106 9.87 23.96 19.80
CA LEU A 106 11.28 23.97 20.23
C LEU A 106 11.95 22.63 19.94
N SER A 107 13.21 22.64 19.53
CA SER A 107 14.03 21.42 19.41
C SER A 107 14.97 21.22 20.60
N GLN A 108 15.45 20.00 20.80
CA GLN A 108 16.38 19.62 21.88
C GLN A 108 17.63 20.53 21.95
N GLY A 109 18.13 21.04 20.82
CA GLY A 109 19.27 21.97 20.78
C GLY A 109 18.98 23.36 21.36
N GLU A 110 17.70 23.75 21.39
CA GLU A 110 17.20 25.01 21.95
C GLU A 110 16.84 24.90 23.44
N ILE A 111 16.75 23.67 23.96
CA ILE A 111 16.55 23.34 25.37
C ILE A 111 17.91 23.36 26.08
N LYS A 112 18.59 24.51 26.07
CA LYS A 112 19.78 24.73 26.92
C LYS A 112 19.36 25.18 28.30
N GLU A 113 20.07 24.69 29.32
CA GLU A 113 19.90 25.03 30.74
C GLU A 113 19.65 26.55 30.87
N ASN A 114 18.43 26.91 31.29
CA ASN A 114 17.86 28.27 31.50
C ASN A 114 16.87 28.82 30.46
N ALA A 115 16.52 28.12 29.37
CA ALA A 115 15.34 28.43 28.57
C ALA A 115 14.20 27.46 28.93
N PRO A 116 13.04 27.92 29.43
CA PRO A 116 12.04 27.01 29.97
C PRO A 116 11.36 26.25 28.84
N SER A 117 11.56 24.93 28.82
CA SER A 117 10.66 23.95 28.21
C SER A 117 9.19 24.15 28.63
N LYS A 118 8.94 24.96 29.67
CA LYS A 118 7.64 25.39 30.20
C LYS A 118 6.75 26.19 29.25
N ASN A 119 7.24 26.65 28.09
CA ASN A 119 6.49 27.47 27.13
C ASN A 119 6.51 26.89 25.71
N ALA A 120 6.48 25.57 25.53
CA ALA A 120 6.33 24.97 24.21
C ALA A 120 4.91 24.47 23.97
N SER A 121 4.44 24.54 22.73
CA SER A 121 3.31 23.74 22.24
C SER A 121 3.77 22.37 21.73
N VAL A 122 4.95 22.34 21.11
CA VAL A 122 5.60 21.11 20.62
C VAL A 122 7.07 21.11 21.01
N LEU A 123 7.55 19.98 21.51
CA LEU A 123 8.95 19.71 21.81
C LEU A 123 9.47 18.59 20.90
N ILE A 124 10.60 18.82 20.23
CA ILE A 124 11.20 17.85 19.30
C ILE A 124 12.54 17.40 19.87
N TYR A 125 12.67 16.10 20.09
CA TYR A 125 13.87 15.43 20.56
C TYR A 125 14.34 14.40 19.55
N TYR A 126 15.57 13.95 19.72
CA TYR A 126 16.05 12.75 19.06
C TYR A 126 16.72 11.79 20.04
N SER A 127 16.76 10.51 19.68
CA SER A 127 17.40 9.46 20.44
C SER A 127 18.11 8.49 19.50
N THR A 128 19.34 8.12 19.86
CA THR A 128 20.11 7.06 19.19
C THR A 128 19.75 5.66 19.69
N GLY A 129 18.78 5.54 20.61
CA GLY A 129 18.30 4.25 21.09
C GLY A 129 17.35 3.55 20.11
N ASP A 130 16.79 2.43 20.54
CA ASP A 130 15.79 1.71 19.76
C ASP A 130 14.41 2.37 19.85
N LEU A 131 13.66 2.31 18.75
CA LEU A 131 12.26 2.71 18.74
C LEU A 131 11.50 1.90 19.82
N PRO A 132 10.84 2.56 20.79
CA PRO A 132 10.09 1.88 21.86
C PRO A 132 8.91 1.09 21.30
N THR A 133 8.30 0.22 22.11
CA THR A 133 6.97 -0.34 21.81
C THR A 133 5.88 0.54 22.41
N SER A 134 4.65 0.50 21.88
CA SER A 134 3.58 1.43 22.31
C SER A 134 3.31 1.35 23.81
N ASN A 135 3.49 0.15 24.38
CA ASN A 135 3.27 -0.14 25.80
C ASN A 135 4.44 0.33 26.72
N SER A 136 5.61 0.64 26.17
CA SER A 136 6.78 1.08 26.95
C SER A 136 6.87 2.60 27.10
N ILE A 137 6.18 3.39 26.27
CA ILE A 137 6.25 4.87 26.30
C ILE A 137 5.73 5.42 27.63
N THR A 138 4.57 4.95 28.09
CA THR A 138 3.94 5.43 29.34
C THR A 138 4.67 5.00 30.61
N LYS A 139 5.49 3.94 30.54
CA LYS A 139 6.22 3.35 31.67
C LYS A 139 7.68 3.79 31.76
N SER A 140 8.21 4.42 30.73
CA SER A 140 9.63 4.75 30.67
C SER A 140 9.97 6.02 31.48
N ASN A 141 11.15 6.01 32.10
CA ASN A 141 11.74 7.16 32.78
C ASN A 141 12.70 7.96 31.88
N SER A 142 12.95 7.51 30.66
CA SER A 142 13.83 8.18 29.68
C SER A 142 13.10 9.18 28.80
N PHE A 143 11.76 9.21 28.82
CA PHE A 143 10.97 10.20 28.09
C PHE A 143 10.82 11.51 28.85
N PRO A 144 10.94 12.66 28.16
CA PRO A 144 10.55 13.95 28.71
C PRO A 144 9.12 13.93 29.27
N LYS A 145 8.98 14.10 30.58
CA LYS A 145 7.69 14.18 31.29
C LYS A 145 7.81 15.07 32.53
N GLY A 146 6.68 15.41 33.15
CA GLY A 146 6.62 16.25 34.35
C GLY A 146 5.88 17.56 34.14
N GLU A 147 5.53 18.22 35.26
CA GLU A 147 4.70 19.44 35.25
C GLU A 147 5.33 20.60 34.47
N ASP A 148 6.66 20.59 34.31
CA ASP A 148 7.41 21.60 33.59
C ASP A 148 7.18 21.59 32.08
N ILE A 149 6.59 20.54 31.51
CA ILE A 149 6.24 20.47 30.08
C ILE A 149 4.76 20.15 29.86
N LYS A 150 3.92 20.40 30.88
CA LYS A 150 2.48 20.18 30.77
C LYS A 150 1.87 20.94 29.60
N GLY A 151 0.96 20.29 28.90
CA GLY A 151 0.31 20.84 27.71
C GLY A 151 1.09 20.70 26.42
N SER A 152 2.36 20.30 26.48
CA SER A 152 3.20 20.14 25.30
C SER A 152 2.92 18.81 24.62
N THR A 153 3.03 18.81 23.29
CA THR A 153 3.19 17.60 22.48
C THR A 153 4.67 17.31 22.34
N VAL A 154 5.10 16.07 22.54
CA VAL A 154 6.51 15.68 22.48
C VAL A 154 6.70 14.70 21.32
N VAL A 155 7.66 15.02 20.46
CA VAL A 155 8.13 14.20 19.34
C VAL A 155 9.53 13.72 19.68
N VAL A 156 9.80 12.43 19.52
CA VAL A 156 11.15 11.85 19.66
C VAL A 156 11.47 11.09 18.38
N VAL A 157 12.52 11.52 17.66
CA VAL A 157 13.01 10.87 16.45
C VAL A 157 13.99 9.75 16.82
N TYR A 158 13.82 8.57 16.26
CA TYR A 158 14.65 7.38 16.48
C TYR A 158 15.32 6.92 15.19
N GLY A 159 16.61 6.60 15.28
CA GLY A 159 17.40 6.09 14.14
C GLY A 159 17.33 4.57 14.01
N ASN A 160 17.55 3.81 15.09
CA ASN A 160 17.55 2.35 15.03
C ASN A 160 16.11 1.79 14.88
N LYS A 161 15.87 1.04 13.79
CA LYS A 161 14.54 0.59 13.32
C LYS A 161 13.59 1.74 12.91
N GLY A 162 14.12 2.95 12.70
CA GLY A 162 13.49 4.13 12.09
C GLY A 162 12.08 4.49 12.57
N GLY A 163 11.90 5.63 13.24
CA GLY A 163 10.55 6.06 13.60
C GLY A 163 10.44 7.31 14.46
N TYR A 164 9.20 7.66 14.78
CA TYR A 164 8.87 8.67 15.78
C TYR A 164 8.11 8.04 16.95
N ALA A 165 8.46 8.44 18.17
CA ALA A 165 7.56 8.32 19.32
C ALA A 165 6.92 9.68 19.59
N LEU A 166 5.60 9.70 19.75
CA LEU A 166 4.82 10.92 19.88
C LEU A 166 3.83 10.80 21.04
N TYR A 167 3.71 11.82 21.88
CA TYR A 167 2.73 11.83 22.96
C TYR A 167 2.44 13.25 23.46
N GLY A 168 1.39 13.40 24.26
CA GLY A 168 1.07 14.63 24.97
C GLY A 168 1.42 14.53 26.45
N VAL A 169 1.59 15.68 27.12
CA VAL A 169 1.77 15.74 28.58
C VAL A 169 0.57 16.44 29.22
N ASP A 170 -0.10 15.77 30.16
CA ASP A 170 -1.28 16.28 30.84
C ASP A 170 -0.94 17.34 31.92
N ASN A 171 -1.97 17.89 32.57
CA ASN A 171 -1.81 18.86 33.65
C ASN A 171 -0.94 18.40 34.84
N TYR A 172 -0.83 17.08 35.06
CA TYR A 172 -0.08 16.46 36.15
C TYR A 172 1.33 16.02 35.73
N GLY A 173 1.70 16.27 34.48
CA GLY A 173 3.00 15.85 33.94
C GLY A 173 3.04 14.40 33.45
N ASN A 174 1.89 13.73 33.34
CA ASN A 174 1.81 12.36 32.84
C ASN A 174 1.70 12.33 31.31
N ILE A 175 2.21 11.24 30.72
CA ILE A 175 2.10 10.96 29.30
C ILE A 175 0.66 10.55 28.96
N ILE A 176 0.07 11.19 27.95
CA ILE A 176 -1.25 10.87 27.40
C ILE A 176 -1.16 10.73 25.88
N SER A 177 -2.08 9.94 25.29
CA SER A 177 -2.17 9.72 23.84
C SER A 177 -0.83 9.32 23.16
N PRO A 178 -0.13 8.26 23.64
CA PRO A 178 1.12 7.82 23.02
C PRO A 178 0.88 7.16 21.66
N TYR A 179 1.74 7.48 20.70
CA TYR A 179 1.76 6.92 19.36
C TYR A 179 3.18 6.58 18.94
N ILE A 180 3.28 5.59 18.06
CA ILE A 180 4.51 5.24 17.35
C ILE A 180 4.21 5.31 15.86
N ILE A 181 5.10 5.97 15.15
CA ILE A 181 5.10 6.03 13.69
C ILE A 181 6.39 5.36 13.26
N LYS A 182 6.28 4.19 12.63
CA LYS A 182 7.44 3.51 12.06
C LYS A 182 7.77 4.14 10.71
N PHE A 183 9.05 4.31 10.45
CA PHE A 183 9.49 4.69 9.12
C PHE A 183 9.22 3.54 8.16
N PRO A 184 8.83 3.84 6.90
CA PRO A 184 8.80 2.82 5.88
C PRO A 184 10.21 2.24 5.70
N PRO A 185 10.33 0.92 5.44
CA PRO A 185 11.63 0.26 5.30
C PRO A 185 12.50 0.98 4.25
N SER A 186 13.79 1.12 4.56
CA SER A 186 14.76 1.69 3.62
C SER A 186 15.08 0.65 2.54
N LEU A 187 15.37 1.09 1.31
CA LEU A 187 15.78 0.17 0.23
C LEU A 187 17.14 -0.53 0.51
N ALA A 188 17.91 -0.06 1.50
CA ALA A 188 19.18 -0.67 1.92
C ALA A 188 18.94 -1.92 2.80
N ASP A 189 17.83 -1.98 3.54
CA ASP A 189 17.44 -3.15 4.33
C ASP A 189 16.87 -4.31 3.48
N MET A 190 16.83 -4.15 2.16
CA MET A 190 16.45 -5.19 1.20
C MET A 190 17.66 -5.89 0.56
N GLU A 191 18.89 -5.57 0.97
CA GLU A 191 20.06 -6.39 0.64
C GLU A 191 20.14 -7.61 1.57
N LEU A 192 19.95 -8.79 0.95
CA LEU A 192 20.55 -10.08 1.28
C LEU A 192 20.82 -10.34 2.78
N SER A 193 19.90 -11.05 3.44
CA SER A 193 20.28 -11.90 4.58
C SER A 193 21.16 -13.04 4.04
N ASP A 194 22.45 -12.73 3.88
CA ASP A 194 23.52 -13.70 3.70
C ASP A 194 23.77 -14.35 5.08
N ASP A 195 22.93 -15.32 5.43
CA ASP A 195 23.13 -16.18 6.61
C ASP A 195 24.32 -17.10 6.33
N ASN A 196 25.51 -16.53 6.49
CA ASN A 196 26.76 -17.27 6.39
C ASN A 196 27.75 -16.82 7.46
N GLN A 197 27.37 -17.00 8.73
CA GLN A 197 28.27 -17.29 9.86
C GLN A 197 27.43 -18.15 10.82
N GLY A 198 27.73 -19.41 11.13
CA GLY A 198 29.02 -20.01 11.39
C GLY A 198 28.92 -20.59 12.81
N ASN A 199 28.97 -21.92 12.91
CA ASN A 199 29.20 -22.77 14.09
C ASN A 199 28.97 -22.17 15.49
N ASP A 200 28.09 -22.79 16.26
CA ASP A 200 28.48 -23.35 17.55
C ASP A 200 27.60 -24.55 17.92
N ASP A 201 28.27 -25.52 18.53
CA ASP A 201 27.83 -26.87 18.81
C ASP A 201 26.74 -26.96 19.90
N GLU A 202 26.00 -28.06 19.80
CA GLU A 202 25.52 -28.90 20.90
C GLU A 202 24.28 -28.52 21.73
N GLN A 203 23.36 -29.50 21.67
CA GLN A 203 22.45 -30.03 22.69
C GLN A 203 21.03 -29.45 22.78
N GLY A 204 20.09 -30.36 22.54
CA GLY A 204 18.67 -30.08 22.51
C GLY A 204 18.01 -29.95 23.87
N ASN A 205 16.75 -29.52 23.81
CA ASN A 205 15.64 -30.19 24.44
C ASN A 205 14.37 -29.68 23.79
N ASP A 206 13.45 -30.62 23.59
CA ASP A 206 12.04 -30.34 23.35
C ASP A 206 11.52 -29.39 24.42
N ASP A 207 10.82 -28.33 24.01
CA ASP A 207 9.60 -27.89 24.67
C ASP A 207 8.79 -27.03 23.69
N GLU A 208 7.56 -27.48 23.48
CA GLU A 208 6.52 -26.83 22.74
C GLU A 208 6.21 -25.42 23.29
N GLN A 209 5.65 -24.60 22.40
CA GLN A 209 4.96 -23.32 22.64
C GLN A 209 5.82 -22.06 22.60
N GLY A 210 5.74 -21.39 21.46
CA GLY A 210 5.53 -19.95 21.46
C GLY A 210 6.28 -19.18 20.38
N ASN A 211 5.50 -18.74 19.39
CA ASN A 211 5.63 -17.49 18.64
C ASN A 211 6.51 -17.44 17.37
N ASP A 212 5.92 -16.73 16.40
CA ASP A 212 6.54 -15.97 15.31
C ASP A 212 7.33 -16.76 14.26
N ASP A 213 6.61 -17.20 13.22
CA ASP A 213 7.01 -16.99 11.81
C ASP A 213 5.83 -17.40 10.91
N SER A 214 4.98 -16.44 10.52
CA SER A 214 3.98 -16.68 9.47
C SER A 214 4.65 -16.61 8.09
N ASP A 215 5.61 -17.49 7.83
CA ASP A 215 5.87 -17.88 6.44
C ASP A 215 4.70 -18.80 6.06
N SER A 216 3.78 -18.29 5.24
CA SER A 216 2.68 -19.08 4.69
C SER A 216 3.24 -20.37 4.09
N ASP A 217 2.68 -21.51 4.47
CA ASP A 217 3.03 -22.80 3.89
C ASP A 217 2.82 -22.76 2.35
N ILE A 218 3.62 -23.53 1.60
CA ILE A 218 3.55 -23.49 0.13
C ILE A 218 2.15 -23.90 -0.38
N ALA A 219 1.47 -24.80 0.32
CA ALA A 219 0.13 -25.24 -0.01
C ALA A 219 -0.91 -24.12 0.12
N ASP A 220 -0.72 -23.18 1.05
CA ASP A 220 -1.61 -22.02 1.21
C ASP A 220 -1.40 -21.02 0.07
N ILE A 221 -0.17 -20.86 -0.41
CA ILE A 221 0.10 -20.01 -1.59
C ILE A 221 -0.63 -20.53 -2.83
N PHE A 222 -0.69 -21.86 -3.01
CA PHE A 222 -1.44 -22.49 -4.10
C PHE A 222 -2.96 -22.31 -3.96
N ASP A 223 -3.48 -22.25 -2.74
CA ASP A 223 -4.90 -22.00 -2.45
C ASP A 223 -5.28 -20.54 -2.71
N GLU A 224 -4.41 -19.61 -2.28
CA GLU A 224 -4.60 -18.18 -2.42
C GLU A 224 -4.61 -17.73 -3.89
N ASN A 225 -3.78 -18.34 -4.73
CA ASN A 225 -3.51 -17.85 -6.09
C ASN A 225 -3.54 -18.98 -7.12
N CYS A 226 -4.18 -18.73 -8.27
CA CYS A 226 -4.06 -19.62 -9.44
C CYS A 226 -2.66 -19.54 -10.08
N LEU A 227 -2.06 -18.35 -10.07
CA LEU A 227 -0.78 -18.09 -10.69
C LEU A 227 0.08 -17.22 -9.78
N SER A 228 1.22 -17.75 -9.37
CA SER A 228 2.20 -17.08 -8.53
C SER A 228 3.58 -17.13 -9.19
N ILE A 229 4.18 -15.97 -9.47
CA ILE A 229 5.53 -15.88 -10.02
C ILE A 229 6.42 -15.15 -9.03
N PHE A 230 7.45 -15.83 -8.54
CA PHE A 230 8.40 -15.33 -7.53
C PHE A 230 9.75 -15.04 -8.18
N GLY A 231 9.74 -14.09 -9.11
CA GLY A 231 10.92 -13.65 -9.83
C GLY A 231 11.88 -12.82 -8.99
N ASP A 232 13.11 -12.76 -9.45
CA ASP A 232 14.23 -12.00 -8.91
C ASP A 232 14.59 -10.81 -9.81
N GLY A 233 15.69 -10.12 -9.49
CA GLY A 233 16.21 -8.97 -10.26
C GLY A 233 16.55 -9.25 -11.73
N SER A 234 16.59 -10.52 -12.15
CA SER A 234 16.85 -10.93 -13.53
C SER A 234 15.60 -11.39 -14.29
N SER A 235 14.48 -11.57 -13.58
CA SER A 235 13.28 -12.22 -14.12
C SER A 235 12.47 -11.27 -15.00
N ASN A 236 12.06 -11.76 -16.17
CA ASN A 236 11.31 -11.00 -17.18
C ASN A 236 10.01 -11.73 -17.52
N ILE A 237 8.99 -11.42 -16.71
CA ILE A 237 7.68 -12.01 -16.79
C ILE A 237 6.94 -11.41 -17.97
N SER A 238 6.51 -12.28 -18.89
CA SER A 238 5.71 -11.88 -20.04
C SER A 238 4.50 -12.78 -20.15
N LEU A 239 3.33 -12.23 -19.87
CA LEU A 239 2.06 -12.91 -19.99
C LEU A 239 1.35 -12.47 -21.27
N GLY A 240 1.19 -13.39 -22.20
CA GLY A 240 0.49 -13.17 -23.46
C GLY A 240 1.35 -12.68 -24.62
N ASN A 241 0.67 -12.47 -25.74
CA ASN A 241 1.25 -11.93 -26.95
C ASN A 241 0.31 -10.85 -27.49
N SER A 242 0.85 -9.92 -28.30
CA SER A 242 0.12 -8.86 -29.01
C SER A 242 -0.92 -9.30 -30.06
N GLY A 243 -1.39 -10.55 -29.98
CA GLY A 243 -2.44 -11.15 -30.81
C GLY A 243 -3.84 -10.97 -30.22
N SER A 244 -4.85 -11.59 -30.82
CA SER A 244 -6.27 -11.48 -30.42
C SER A 244 -6.67 -12.40 -29.25
N GLY A 245 -5.69 -12.92 -28.49
CA GLY A 245 -5.92 -13.89 -27.43
C GLY A 245 -6.54 -13.28 -26.18
N SER A 246 -7.15 -14.12 -25.34
CA SER A 246 -7.64 -13.75 -24.01
C SER A 246 -6.94 -14.55 -22.90
N MET A 247 -6.98 -14.01 -21.69
CA MET A 247 -6.53 -14.66 -20.47
C MET A 247 -7.63 -14.58 -19.43
N ASP A 248 -8.20 -15.72 -19.06
CA ASP A 248 -9.32 -15.82 -18.13
C ASP A 248 -8.88 -16.59 -16.88
N ILE A 249 -8.67 -15.89 -15.76
CA ILE A 249 -8.20 -16.47 -14.49
C ILE A 249 -9.28 -16.29 -13.42
N ALA A 250 -9.85 -17.40 -12.95
CA ALA A 250 -10.95 -17.38 -11.97
C ALA A 250 -10.50 -17.14 -10.51
N GLY A 251 -9.20 -17.16 -10.24
CA GLY A 251 -8.62 -16.91 -8.91
C GLY A 251 -7.67 -15.71 -8.90
N SER A 252 -6.92 -15.55 -7.80
CA SER A 252 -5.97 -14.45 -7.66
C SER A 252 -4.66 -14.73 -8.41
N VAL A 253 -3.96 -13.64 -8.74
CA VAL A 253 -2.68 -13.66 -9.45
C VAL A 253 -1.65 -12.83 -8.68
N TYR A 254 -0.47 -13.41 -8.48
CA TYR A 254 0.68 -12.73 -7.88
C TYR A 254 1.88 -12.79 -8.83
N LEU A 255 2.38 -11.63 -9.25
CA LEU A 255 3.53 -11.52 -10.14
C LEU A 255 4.62 -10.68 -9.48
N GLN A 256 5.83 -11.22 -9.39
CA GLN A 256 6.98 -10.51 -8.86
C GLN A 256 8.15 -10.64 -9.81
N GLY A 257 8.75 -9.52 -10.24
CA GLY A 257 9.90 -9.57 -11.14
C GLY A 257 10.49 -8.20 -11.48
N ASN A 258 11.61 -8.21 -12.22
CA ASN A 258 12.25 -6.98 -12.68
C ASN A 258 11.54 -6.37 -13.89
N SER A 259 10.96 -7.19 -14.76
CA SER A 259 10.07 -6.72 -15.81
C SER A 259 8.82 -7.57 -15.77
N VAL A 260 7.65 -6.94 -15.65
CA VAL A 260 6.36 -7.62 -15.72
C VAL A 260 5.56 -7.01 -16.85
N SER A 261 5.17 -7.82 -17.83
CA SER A 261 4.30 -7.39 -18.90
C SER A 261 3.13 -8.33 -19.11
N ILE A 262 1.93 -7.77 -19.17
CA ILE A 262 0.70 -8.46 -19.54
C ILE A 262 0.27 -7.87 -20.88
N MET A 263 0.20 -8.68 -21.94
CA MET A 263 0.10 -8.20 -23.33
C MET A 263 -1.06 -8.78 -24.12
N GLN A 264 -2.01 -9.47 -23.48
CA GLN A 264 -3.19 -10.04 -24.16
C GLN A 264 -4.22 -8.96 -24.52
N ASN A 265 -5.09 -9.28 -25.47
CA ASN A 265 -6.20 -8.41 -25.88
C ASN A 265 -7.34 -8.34 -24.85
N SER A 266 -7.55 -9.40 -24.07
CA SER A 266 -8.41 -9.36 -22.88
C SER A 266 -7.76 -10.15 -21.76
N THR A 267 -7.70 -9.59 -20.57
CA THR A 267 -7.24 -10.25 -19.35
C THR A 267 -8.32 -10.06 -18.30
N ASP A 268 -8.98 -11.15 -17.92
CA ASP A 268 -10.08 -11.18 -16.97
C ASP A 268 -9.64 -11.97 -15.73
N ILE A 269 -9.52 -11.29 -14.59
CA ILE A 269 -9.11 -11.86 -13.29
C ILE A 269 -10.29 -11.70 -12.32
N SER A 270 -10.81 -12.83 -11.82
CA SER A 270 -12.03 -12.84 -11.01
C SER A 270 -11.80 -12.51 -9.53
N GLN A 271 -10.54 -12.49 -9.07
CA GLN A 271 -10.16 -12.10 -7.71
C GLN A 271 -9.07 -11.02 -7.76
N ASP A 272 -8.04 -11.11 -6.91
CA ASP A 272 -7.02 -10.07 -6.77
C ASP A 272 -5.89 -10.20 -7.79
N LEU A 273 -5.34 -9.07 -8.23
CA LEU A 273 -4.11 -9.00 -9.03
C LEU A 273 -3.06 -8.24 -8.23
N ASN A 274 -1.94 -8.88 -7.92
CA ASN A 274 -0.80 -8.28 -7.23
C ASN A 274 0.43 -8.33 -8.14
N ILE A 275 1.03 -7.18 -8.43
CA ILE A 275 2.25 -7.06 -9.22
C ILE A 275 3.31 -6.29 -8.43
N VAL A 276 4.48 -6.89 -8.26
CA VAL A 276 5.56 -6.35 -7.41
C VAL A 276 6.89 -6.30 -8.18
N GLY A 277 7.43 -5.10 -8.32
CA GLY A 277 8.78 -4.85 -8.80
C GLY A 277 9.80 -5.16 -7.71
N VAL A 278 10.83 -5.90 -8.06
CA VAL A 278 11.86 -6.40 -7.12
C VAL A 278 12.98 -5.41 -6.83
N ASN A 279 13.12 -4.36 -7.64
CA ASN A 279 14.22 -3.39 -7.53
C ASN A 279 13.86 -2.02 -8.13
N SER A 280 14.76 -1.06 -7.99
CA SER A 280 14.61 0.30 -8.52
C SER A 280 14.64 0.41 -10.05
N SER A 281 14.94 -0.66 -10.78
CA SER A 281 14.85 -0.71 -12.24
C SER A 281 13.57 -1.39 -12.74
N SER A 282 12.70 -1.82 -11.82
CA SER A 282 11.60 -2.70 -12.19
C SER A 282 10.53 -1.97 -13.01
N ASN A 283 10.20 -2.51 -14.18
CA ASN A 283 9.20 -1.91 -15.06
C ASN A 283 7.96 -2.80 -15.17
N ILE A 284 6.79 -2.19 -15.09
CA ILE A 284 5.51 -2.87 -15.23
C ILE A 284 4.82 -2.29 -16.46
N ASN A 285 4.45 -3.17 -17.40
CA ASN A 285 3.80 -2.78 -18.65
C ASN A 285 2.53 -3.60 -18.87
N LEU A 286 1.40 -2.96 -18.62
CA LEU A 286 0.06 -3.51 -18.73
C LEU A 286 -0.53 -3.12 -20.08
N GLY A 287 -0.85 -4.10 -20.91
CA GLY A 287 -1.32 -3.93 -22.27
C GLY A 287 -0.21 -3.72 -23.31
N ASN A 288 -0.57 -3.94 -24.56
CA ASN A 288 0.27 -3.64 -25.73
C ASN A 288 -0.24 -2.39 -26.50
N GLY A 289 -1.35 -1.79 -26.03
CA GLY A 289 -1.98 -0.63 -26.64
C GLY A 289 -3.11 -0.95 -27.62
N LYS A 290 -3.47 -2.20 -27.90
CA LYS A 290 -4.44 -2.52 -28.99
C LYS A 290 -5.88 -2.70 -28.49
N ASN A 291 -6.47 -1.68 -27.84
CA ASN A 291 -7.79 -1.80 -27.18
C ASN A 291 -7.86 -3.03 -26.24
N ASP A 292 -6.71 -3.39 -25.67
CA ASP A 292 -6.61 -4.46 -24.71
C ASP A 292 -7.46 -4.11 -23.48
N ASN A 293 -8.04 -5.10 -22.81
CA ASN A 293 -8.80 -4.89 -21.57
C ASN A 293 -8.17 -5.68 -20.43
N LEU A 294 -8.01 -5.06 -19.27
CA LEU A 294 -7.73 -5.70 -18.00
C LEU A 294 -8.90 -5.47 -17.06
N ASN A 295 -9.63 -6.54 -16.77
CA ASN A 295 -10.75 -6.53 -15.84
C ASN A 295 -10.33 -7.32 -14.59
N VAL A 296 -10.30 -6.66 -13.44
CA VAL A 296 -10.00 -7.29 -12.15
C VAL A 296 -11.20 -7.09 -11.24
N SER A 297 -11.87 -8.17 -10.86
CA SER A 297 -13.07 -8.08 -10.01
C SER A 297 -12.74 -7.81 -8.54
N GLY A 298 -11.57 -8.28 -8.07
CA GLY A 298 -11.03 -7.99 -6.75
C GLY A 298 -10.22 -6.70 -6.71
N THR A 299 -9.20 -6.67 -5.86
CA THR A 299 -8.24 -5.58 -5.74
C THR A 299 -7.09 -5.73 -6.73
N CYS A 300 -6.74 -4.66 -7.43
CA CYS A 300 -5.54 -4.58 -8.25
C CYS A 300 -4.47 -3.75 -7.55
N ASN A 301 -3.35 -4.38 -7.21
CA ASN A 301 -2.20 -3.79 -6.52
C ASN A 301 -0.97 -3.86 -7.41
N ILE A 302 -0.34 -2.71 -7.68
CA ILE A 302 0.83 -2.60 -8.54
C ILE A 302 1.90 -1.79 -7.81
N GLN A 303 3.07 -2.38 -7.62
CA GLN A 303 4.24 -1.69 -7.10
C GLN A 303 5.40 -1.86 -8.05
N GLY A 304 6.03 -0.78 -8.53
CA GLY A 304 7.16 -0.86 -9.46
C GLY A 304 7.95 0.43 -9.51
N ASN A 305 9.01 0.47 -10.31
CA ASN A 305 9.68 1.73 -10.60
C ASN A 305 8.86 2.55 -11.60
N ASN A 306 8.84 2.12 -12.86
CA ASN A 306 7.96 2.73 -13.85
C ASN A 306 6.76 1.81 -14.12
N VAL A 307 5.57 2.41 -14.18
CA VAL A 307 4.33 1.70 -14.47
C VAL A 307 3.69 2.30 -15.71
N TYR A 308 3.52 1.47 -16.74
CA TYR A 308 2.89 1.83 -18.00
C TYR A 308 1.57 1.08 -18.12
N ILE A 309 0.47 1.81 -18.24
CA ILE A 309 -0.86 1.25 -18.45
C ILE A 309 -1.35 1.66 -19.83
N ASN A 310 -1.39 0.68 -20.71
CA ASN A 310 -1.67 0.78 -22.13
C ASN A 310 -2.94 -0.01 -22.52
N GLU A 311 -3.81 -0.29 -21.56
CA GLU A 311 -5.05 -1.05 -21.73
C GLU A 311 -6.23 -0.36 -21.04
N ASN A 312 -7.45 -0.72 -21.45
CA ASN A 312 -8.65 -0.33 -20.69
C ASN A 312 -8.63 -1.13 -19.40
N SER A 313 -8.64 -0.45 -18.25
CA SER A 313 -8.70 -1.12 -16.96
C SER A 313 -10.06 -0.87 -16.33
N SER A 314 -10.67 -1.94 -15.80
CA SER A 314 -11.90 -1.91 -15.01
C SER A 314 -11.69 -2.70 -13.73
N THR A 315 -11.66 -2.01 -12.60
CA THR A 315 -11.39 -2.61 -11.28
C THR A 315 -12.19 -1.90 -10.19
N ASN A 316 -12.59 -2.64 -9.15
CA ASN A 316 -13.29 -2.07 -7.99
C ASN A 316 -12.32 -1.27 -7.11
N ASP A 317 -11.18 -1.87 -6.73
CA ASP A 317 -10.13 -1.18 -5.99
C ASP A 317 -8.82 -1.26 -6.77
N PHE A 318 -8.14 -0.12 -6.89
CA PHE A 318 -6.98 0.04 -7.76
C PHE A 318 -5.87 0.83 -7.07
N TYR A 319 -4.73 0.19 -6.82
CA TYR A 319 -3.61 0.77 -6.11
C TYR A 319 -2.34 0.67 -6.95
N ILE A 320 -1.72 1.82 -7.24
CA ILE A 320 -0.40 1.87 -7.87
C ILE A 320 0.56 2.65 -6.99
N ASN A 321 1.74 2.09 -6.76
CA ASN A 321 2.86 2.75 -6.11
C ASN A 321 4.11 2.67 -7.01
N GLY A 322 4.43 3.79 -7.66
CA GLY A 322 5.58 3.97 -8.55
C GLY A 322 6.74 4.69 -7.85
N THR A 323 7.95 4.13 -7.88
CA THR A 323 9.16 4.87 -7.45
C THR A 323 9.73 5.78 -8.53
N GLY A 324 9.32 5.57 -9.78
CA GLY A 324 9.64 6.34 -10.98
C GLY A 324 8.35 6.95 -11.54
N ASP A 325 8.15 6.89 -12.86
CA ASP A 325 7.00 7.50 -13.52
C ASP A 325 5.83 6.52 -13.68
N ILE A 326 4.60 7.04 -13.59
CA ILE A 326 3.38 6.31 -13.93
C ILE A 326 2.74 6.94 -15.15
N THR A 327 2.54 6.16 -16.22
CA THR A 327 1.95 6.65 -17.47
C THR A 327 0.77 5.80 -17.90
N PHE A 328 -0.38 6.42 -18.07
CA PHE A 328 -1.55 5.84 -18.72
C PHE A 328 -1.53 6.26 -20.20
N ALA A 329 -0.87 5.46 -21.04
CA ALA A 329 -0.28 5.89 -22.30
C ALA A 329 -1.10 5.53 -23.54
N LYS A 330 -2.39 5.90 -23.65
CA LYS A 330 -3.05 5.88 -24.97
C LYS A 330 -4.34 6.68 -25.10
N SER A 331 -4.43 7.44 -26.20
CA SER A 331 -5.57 8.30 -26.53
C SER A 331 -6.88 7.60 -26.88
N SER A 332 -6.90 6.31 -27.23
CA SER A 332 -8.14 5.60 -27.61
C SER A 332 -8.80 4.84 -26.46
N ILE A 333 -8.19 4.85 -25.28
CA ILE A 333 -8.50 3.98 -24.14
C ILE A 333 -9.28 4.77 -23.08
N ASN A 334 -10.15 4.07 -22.34
CA ASN A 334 -10.81 4.58 -21.15
C ASN A 334 -10.33 3.76 -19.95
N THR A 335 -9.72 4.41 -18.95
CA THR A 335 -9.60 3.80 -17.62
C THR A 335 -10.86 4.11 -16.85
N LYS A 336 -11.59 3.07 -16.47
CA LYS A 336 -12.81 3.17 -15.69
C LYS A 336 -12.52 2.65 -14.28
N PHE A 337 -12.66 3.51 -13.29
CA PHE A 337 -12.74 3.11 -11.90
C PHE A 337 -14.23 3.10 -11.53
N ASP A 338 -14.73 1.96 -11.07
CA ASP A 338 -16.15 1.72 -10.82
C ASP A 338 -16.31 1.07 -9.46
N GLY A 339 -16.69 1.87 -8.45
CA GLY A 339 -16.68 1.47 -7.05
C GLY A 339 -15.34 1.70 -6.35
N GLY A 340 -15.33 1.47 -5.03
CA GLY A 340 -14.10 1.39 -4.23
C GLY A 340 -13.20 2.63 -4.23
N THR A 341 -11.90 2.39 -4.25
CA THR A 341 -10.82 3.39 -4.20
C THR A 341 -9.84 3.19 -5.35
N ALA A 342 -9.52 4.28 -6.05
CA ALA A 342 -8.44 4.32 -7.02
C ALA A 342 -7.34 5.25 -6.51
N GLN A 343 -6.21 4.69 -6.08
CA GLN A 343 -5.09 5.43 -5.51
C GLN A 343 -3.82 5.17 -6.34
N ILE A 344 -3.31 6.25 -6.93
CA ILE A 344 -2.13 6.23 -7.80
C ILE A 344 -1.10 7.14 -7.17
N GLU A 345 0.02 6.58 -6.72
CA GLU A 345 1.12 7.32 -6.11
C GLU A 345 2.41 7.10 -6.86
N SER A 346 3.12 8.18 -7.14
CA SER A 346 4.38 8.20 -7.88
C SER A 346 5.38 9.09 -7.19
N ARG A 347 6.66 8.69 -7.10
CA ARG A 347 7.75 9.61 -6.74
C ARG A 347 8.17 10.48 -7.94
N GLY A 348 7.99 9.98 -9.15
CA GLY A 348 8.20 10.72 -10.39
C GLY A 348 6.95 11.44 -10.84
N ASP A 349 6.74 11.47 -12.15
CA ASP A 349 5.57 12.07 -12.77
C ASP A 349 4.40 11.08 -12.82
N ILE A 350 3.18 11.60 -12.87
CA ILE A 350 1.98 10.86 -13.28
C ILE A 350 1.45 11.50 -14.56
N LYS A 351 1.31 10.69 -15.61
CA LYS A 351 0.84 11.14 -16.90
C LYS A 351 -0.39 10.37 -17.35
N PHE A 352 -1.50 11.08 -17.50
CA PHE A 352 -2.73 10.56 -18.07
C PHE A 352 -2.82 11.00 -19.54
N GLN A 353 -2.86 10.05 -20.48
CA GLN A 353 -3.04 10.32 -21.92
C GLN A 353 -4.34 9.71 -22.50
N ASN A 354 -5.15 9.09 -21.64
CA ASN A 354 -6.38 8.36 -21.92
C ASN A 354 -7.60 8.99 -21.21
N ASN A 355 -8.84 8.56 -21.52
CA ASN A 355 -9.98 9.05 -20.74
C ASN A 355 -9.95 8.46 -19.32
N ILE A 356 -10.25 9.27 -18.32
CA ILE A 356 -10.40 8.82 -16.93
C ILE A 356 -11.85 8.99 -16.52
N VAL A 357 -12.49 7.87 -16.16
CA VAL A 357 -13.88 7.83 -15.70
C VAL A 357 -13.89 7.24 -14.30
N ALA A 358 -14.20 8.05 -13.29
CA ALA A 358 -14.40 7.61 -11.91
C ALA A 358 -15.90 7.61 -11.60
N GLN A 359 -16.45 6.44 -11.29
CA GLN A 359 -17.84 6.22 -10.94
C GLN A 359 -17.93 5.57 -9.56
N ASN A 360 -18.71 6.15 -8.65
CA ASN A 360 -18.78 5.71 -7.24
C ASN A 360 -17.38 5.41 -6.62
N THR A 361 -16.38 6.22 -6.96
CA THR A 361 -14.96 5.96 -6.66
C THR A 361 -14.34 7.12 -5.88
N ARG A 362 -13.46 6.80 -4.92
CA ARG A 362 -12.51 7.76 -4.37
C ARG A 362 -11.23 7.76 -5.21
N PHE A 363 -11.12 8.71 -6.13
CA PHE A 363 -9.97 8.83 -7.04
C PHE A 363 -8.88 9.71 -6.40
N SER A 364 -7.65 9.19 -6.34
CA SER A 364 -6.48 9.89 -5.81
C SER A 364 -5.28 9.71 -6.73
N ALA A 365 -4.65 10.82 -7.11
CA ALA A 365 -3.39 10.82 -7.85
C ALA A 365 -2.38 11.72 -7.14
N ILE A 366 -1.26 11.16 -6.67
CA ILE A 366 -0.24 11.86 -5.89
C ILE A 366 1.12 11.65 -6.55
N ALA A 367 1.76 12.72 -7.02
CA ALA A 367 3.06 12.68 -7.67
C ALA A 367 4.10 13.51 -6.90
N GLY A 368 5.31 12.98 -6.74
CA GLY A 368 6.48 13.76 -6.31
C GLY A 368 6.92 14.77 -7.38
N GLY A 369 6.72 14.43 -8.66
CA GLY A 369 6.92 15.31 -9.81
C GLY A 369 5.63 16.02 -10.24
N LYS A 370 5.35 15.99 -11.55
CA LYS A 370 4.17 16.61 -12.18
C LYS A 370 3.01 15.64 -12.31
N ILE A 371 1.80 16.18 -12.34
CA ILE A 371 0.64 15.46 -12.83
C ILE A 371 0.17 16.10 -14.13
N THR A 372 0.19 15.35 -15.22
CA THR A 372 -0.19 15.86 -16.55
C THR A 372 -1.34 15.04 -17.13
N PHE A 373 -2.44 15.70 -17.42
CA PHE A 373 -3.52 15.18 -18.25
C PHE A 373 -3.28 15.66 -19.69
N ASP A 374 -2.42 14.93 -20.41
CA ASP A 374 -1.82 15.27 -21.71
C ASP A 374 -2.58 14.62 -22.88
N ASN A 375 -3.76 15.17 -23.22
CA ASN A 375 -4.54 14.82 -24.40
C ASN A 375 -5.81 15.69 -24.55
N VAL A 376 -5.89 16.46 -25.63
CA VAL A 376 -6.94 17.47 -25.84
C VAL A 376 -8.34 16.94 -26.11
N ASP A 377 -8.45 15.70 -26.58
CA ASP A 377 -9.72 15.08 -26.92
C ASP A 377 -10.21 14.09 -25.86
N LYS A 378 -9.56 14.07 -24.69
CA LYS A 378 -9.92 13.23 -23.55
C LYS A 378 -10.64 14.01 -22.45
N GLU A 379 -11.29 13.24 -21.58
CA GLU A 379 -12.10 13.75 -20.49
C GLU A 379 -11.68 13.12 -19.16
N LEU A 380 -11.61 13.96 -18.13
CA LEU A 380 -11.70 13.52 -16.73
C LEU A 380 -13.17 13.67 -16.32
N SER A 381 -13.83 12.53 -16.12
CA SER A 381 -15.23 12.44 -15.67
C SER A 381 -15.28 11.85 -14.27
N VAL A 382 -15.88 12.58 -13.33
CA VAL A 382 -16.07 12.13 -11.94
C VAL A 382 -17.54 12.34 -11.60
N ASP A 383 -18.26 11.25 -11.29
CA ASP A 383 -19.70 11.30 -11.00
C ASP A 383 -20.01 11.92 -9.63
N ASP A 384 -21.28 12.23 -9.37
CA ASP A 384 -21.75 12.90 -8.15
C ASP A 384 -21.59 12.06 -6.86
N GLU A 385 -21.42 10.75 -6.98
CA GLU A 385 -21.14 9.84 -5.86
C GLU A 385 -19.63 9.67 -5.58
N SER A 386 -18.78 10.24 -6.43
CA SER A 386 -17.31 10.13 -6.36
C SER A 386 -16.64 11.33 -5.68
N SER A 387 -15.30 11.26 -5.57
CA SER A 387 -14.47 12.41 -5.22
C SER A 387 -13.09 12.29 -5.87
N ALA A 388 -12.43 13.42 -6.14
CA ALA A 388 -11.08 13.43 -6.68
C ALA A 388 -10.09 14.23 -5.81
N TYR A 389 -8.94 13.63 -5.50
CA TYR A 389 -7.81 14.25 -4.84
C TYR A 389 -6.58 14.18 -5.75
N ILE A 390 -6.01 15.32 -6.12
CA ILE A 390 -4.87 15.41 -7.03
C ILE A 390 -3.80 16.25 -6.36
N GLU A 391 -2.63 15.67 -6.11
CA GLU A 391 -1.50 16.35 -5.48
C GLU A 391 -0.23 16.15 -6.29
N ALA A 392 0.47 17.24 -6.62
CA ALA A 392 1.75 17.22 -7.30
C ALA A 392 2.81 17.99 -6.50
N GLY A 393 4.02 17.45 -6.44
CA GLY A 393 5.18 18.21 -5.99
C GLY A 393 5.44 19.40 -6.89
N GLU A 394 5.34 19.23 -8.21
CA GLU A 394 5.51 20.27 -9.21
C GLU A 394 4.15 20.75 -9.78
N ASP A 395 4.04 20.89 -11.11
CA ASP A 395 2.88 21.43 -11.79
C ASP A 395 1.77 20.37 -11.93
N ILE A 396 0.52 20.82 -11.84
CA ILE A 396 -0.65 20.06 -12.30
C ILE A 396 -1.10 20.69 -13.62
N ILE A 397 -1.11 19.92 -14.70
CA ILE A 397 -1.39 20.42 -16.06
C ILE A 397 -2.59 19.67 -16.63
N PHE A 398 -3.62 20.43 -17.03
CA PHE A 398 -4.78 19.91 -17.74
C PHE A 398 -4.80 20.42 -19.17
N ASP A 399 -4.66 19.49 -20.12
CA ASP A 399 -5.01 19.67 -21.52
C ASP A 399 -6.39 19.06 -21.86
N TYR A 400 -6.99 18.32 -20.91
CA TYR A 400 -8.26 17.59 -21.05
C TYR A 400 -9.51 18.48 -20.97
N LYS A 401 -10.65 17.93 -21.41
CA LYS A 401 -11.96 18.36 -20.89
C LYS A 401 -12.12 17.87 -19.44
N ILE A 402 -12.64 18.71 -18.56
CA ILE A 402 -13.01 18.30 -17.19
C ILE A 402 -14.53 18.47 -17.06
N ASN A 403 -15.21 17.41 -16.63
CA ASN A 403 -16.64 17.41 -16.41
C ASN A 403 -16.95 16.61 -15.15
N THR A 404 -17.35 17.29 -14.09
CA THR A 404 -17.56 16.65 -12.79
C THR A 404 -18.67 17.33 -12.04
N ASN A 405 -19.51 16.52 -11.40
CA ASN A 405 -20.48 16.93 -10.39
C ASN A 405 -20.01 16.57 -8.97
N ALA A 406 -18.77 16.07 -8.86
CA ALA A 406 -18.12 15.63 -7.64
C ALA A 406 -17.11 16.64 -7.10
N PRO A 407 -16.88 16.67 -5.78
CA PRO A 407 -15.85 17.50 -5.18
C PRO A 407 -14.46 17.12 -5.69
N ILE A 408 -13.66 18.13 -6.06
CA ILE A 408 -12.28 17.96 -6.51
C ILE A 408 -11.33 18.85 -5.70
N SER A 409 -10.27 18.24 -5.17
CA SER A 409 -9.14 18.94 -4.55
C SER A 409 -7.90 18.83 -5.43
N MET A 410 -7.24 19.95 -5.71
CA MET A 410 -5.98 19.99 -6.46
C MET A 410 -4.93 20.79 -5.67
N ILE A 411 -3.78 20.18 -5.41
CA ILE A 411 -2.70 20.79 -4.63
C ILE A 411 -1.38 20.67 -5.41
N SER A 412 -0.76 21.80 -5.69
CA SER A 412 0.55 21.90 -6.31
C SER A 412 1.52 22.53 -5.30
N ASN A 413 2.38 21.71 -4.71
CA ASN A 413 3.21 22.07 -3.56
C ASN A 413 4.29 23.10 -3.93
N TYR A 414 4.92 22.96 -5.10
CA TYR A 414 5.98 23.85 -5.58
C TYR A 414 5.72 24.42 -6.99
N GLY A 415 4.65 23.98 -7.64
CA GLY A 415 4.32 24.35 -9.02
C GLY A 415 3.11 25.27 -9.16
N SER A 416 2.58 25.27 -10.38
CA SER A 416 1.33 25.94 -10.79
C SER A 416 0.26 24.88 -11.06
N ILE A 417 -1.01 25.28 -10.93
CA ILE A 417 -2.11 24.54 -11.56
C ILE A 417 -2.41 25.23 -12.89
N ILE A 418 -2.33 24.49 -13.99
CA ILE A 418 -2.41 25.01 -15.35
C ILE A 418 -3.59 24.38 -16.10
N PHE A 419 -4.55 25.22 -16.48
CA PHE A 419 -5.67 24.85 -17.33
C PHE A 419 -5.44 25.37 -18.75
N ASN A 420 -4.80 24.55 -19.58
CA ASN A 420 -4.57 24.83 -21.01
C ASN A 420 -5.84 24.51 -21.81
N ASN A 421 -6.33 23.28 -21.66
CA ASN A 421 -7.54 22.66 -22.25
C ASN A 421 -7.79 22.89 -23.75
N ASN A 422 -6.85 23.49 -24.49
CA ASN A 422 -6.85 23.75 -25.93
C ASN A 422 -8.20 24.13 -26.56
N GLY A 423 -9.02 24.92 -25.84
CA GLY A 423 -10.34 25.40 -26.28
C GLY A 423 -11.55 24.56 -25.86
N LYS A 424 -11.36 23.47 -25.10
CA LYS A 424 -12.43 22.66 -24.49
C LYS A 424 -12.90 23.29 -23.16
N GLN A 425 -14.13 23.00 -22.77
CA GLN A 425 -14.73 23.51 -21.53
C GLN A 425 -14.21 22.77 -20.29
N VAL A 426 -14.05 23.50 -19.19
CA VAL A 426 -13.92 22.95 -17.82
C VAL A 426 -15.20 23.27 -17.08
N ASN A 427 -16.00 22.23 -16.84
CA ASN A 427 -17.25 22.31 -16.10
C ASN A 427 -17.07 21.53 -14.81
N ILE A 428 -17.02 22.24 -13.68
CA ILE A 428 -17.00 21.63 -12.37
C ILE A 428 -18.22 22.12 -11.61
N ASP A 429 -19.27 21.31 -11.61
CA ASP A 429 -20.52 21.59 -10.91
C ASP A 429 -20.50 21.00 -9.49
N ALA A 430 -19.45 21.33 -8.74
CA ALA A 430 -19.23 20.89 -7.37
C ALA A 430 -18.26 21.83 -6.62
N ASN A 431 -17.99 21.49 -5.35
CA ASN A 431 -16.98 22.17 -4.55
C ASN A 431 -15.57 21.90 -5.08
N VAL A 432 -14.85 22.96 -5.38
CA VAL A 432 -13.46 22.89 -5.86
C VAL A 432 -12.51 23.55 -4.87
N TYR A 433 -11.47 22.82 -4.47
CA TYR A 433 -10.34 23.35 -3.73
C TYR A 433 -9.08 23.35 -4.60
N LEU A 434 -8.44 24.50 -4.76
CA LEU A 434 -7.21 24.68 -5.53
C LEU A 434 -6.14 25.37 -4.66
N SER A 435 -4.99 24.73 -4.51
CA SER A 435 -3.82 25.32 -3.84
C SER A 435 -2.59 25.18 -4.73
N ALA A 436 -1.90 26.28 -5.03
CA ALA A 436 -0.73 26.26 -5.89
C ALA A 436 0.28 27.36 -5.51
N LYS A 437 1.53 26.97 -5.23
CA LYS A 437 2.57 27.92 -4.79
C LYS A 437 2.93 28.97 -5.84
N LYS A 438 2.95 28.59 -7.13
CA LYS A 438 3.19 29.51 -8.26
C LYS A 438 1.88 30.04 -8.88
N GLY A 439 0.75 29.79 -8.24
CA GLY A 439 -0.57 30.25 -8.63
C GLY A 439 -1.30 29.35 -9.63
N VAL A 440 -2.56 29.70 -9.89
CA VAL A 440 -3.44 29.01 -10.85
C VAL A 440 -3.47 29.79 -12.16
N LYS A 441 -2.97 29.19 -13.24
CA LYS A 441 -2.96 29.78 -14.58
C LYS A 441 -4.15 29.29 -15.38
N LYS A 442 -5.00 30.23 -15.79
CA LYS A 442 -6.20 29.97 -16.59
C LYS A 442 -6.01 30.57 -17.97
N TYR A 443 -5.98 29.72 -19.00
CA TYR A 443 -5.90 30.19 -20.38
C TYR A 443 -7.29 30.33 -21.05
N ARG A 444 -8.38 29.88 -20.39
CA ARG A 444 -9.79 29.91 -20.88
C ARG A 444 -10.84 29.93 -19.73
N THR A 445 -12.13 30.00 -20.10
CA THR A 445 -13.31 30.00 -19.20
C THR A 445 -13.41 28.72 -18.37
N ILE A 446 -13.43 28.87 -17.05
CA ILE A 446 -13.72 27.80 -16.09
C ILE A 446 -15.07 28.12 -15.46
N THR A 447 -16.03 27.21 -15.56
CA THR A 447 -17.31 27.32 -14.86
C THR A 447 -17.22 26.45 -13.61
N THR A 448 -17.13 27.09 -12.44
CA THR A 448 -17.21 26.42 -11.13
C THR A 448 -18.48 26.88 -10.42
N SER A 449 -19.29 25.97 -9.87
CA SER A 449 -20.48 26.36 -9.12
C SER A 449 -20.15 26.95 -7.74
N ASN A 450 -19.13 26.44 -7.05
CA ASN A 450 -18.59 27.03 -5.81
C ASN A 450 -17.07 26.84 -5.69
N LEU A 451 -16.31 27.94 -5.67
CA LEU A 451 -14.94 27.95 -5.15
C LEU A 451 -15.00 28.06 -3.64
N VAL A 452 -14.46 27.07 -2.94
CA VAL A 452 -14.41 27.07 -1.47
C VAL A 452 -12.99 27.42 -1.02
N ASP A 453 -12.89 28.37 -0.10
CA ASP A 453 -11.70 28.49 0.74
C ASP A 453 -11.57 27.21 1.58
N GLU A 454 -10.32 26.82 1.86
CA GLU A 454 -9.85 25.63 2.59
C GLU A 454 -10.97 24.70 3.10
N PRO A 455 -11.07 23.45 2.60
CA PRO A 455 -12.25 22.62 2.83
C PRO A 455 -12.48 22.42 4.33
N THR A 456 -13.72 22.62 4.78
CA THR A 456 -14.14 22.47 6.20
C THR A 456 -13.88 21.07 6.77
N SER A 457 -13.61 20.10 5.89
CA SER A 457 -12.85 18.89 6.16
C SER A 457 -11.99 18.62 4.92
N PRO A 458 -10.66 18.49 5.01
CA PRO A 458 -9.85 18.03 3.88
C PRO A 458 -10.46 16.73 3.34
N ALA A 459 -10.51 16.59 2.01
CA ALA A 459 -10.82 15.30 1.40
C ALA A 459 -9.88 14.28 2.06
N VAL A 460 -10.46 13.30 2.74
CA VAL A 460 -9.71 12.31 3.52
C VAL A 460 -8.69 11.69 2.58
N ARG A 461 -7.40 11.94 2.83
CA ARG A 461 -6.32 11.26 2.11
C ARG A 461 -6.56 9.75 2.28
N PRO A 462 -6.78 8.98 1.21
CA PRO A 462 -7.00 7.55 1.33
C PRO A 462 -5.83 6.92 2.09
N ASN A 463 -6.12 6.05 3.05
CA ASN A 463 -5.08 5.31 3.77
C ASN A 463 -4.35 4.41 2.75
N LEU A 464 -3.02 4.53 2.66
CA LEU A 464 -2.21 3.58 1.90
C LEU A 464 -2.49 2.16 2.41
N ILE A 465 -2.73 1.23 1.50
CA ILE A 465 -2.71 -0.19 1.82
C ILE A 465 -1.24 -0.61 2.03
N SER A 466 -0.96 -1.12 3.23
CA SER A 466 0.33 -1.66 3.66
C SER A 466 0.52 -3.15 3.30
N ASN A 467 -0.19 -3.69 2.31
CA ASN A 467 -0.30 -5.14 2.13
C ASN A 467 0.71 -5.75 1.14
N ILE A 468 1.62 -4.98 0.55
CA ILE A 468 2.72 -5.53 -0.29
C ILE A 468 4.03 -5.44 0.49
N ASN A 469 4.17 -6.23 1.57
CA ASN A 469 5.26 -6.03 2.53
C ASN A 469 6.31 -7.15 2.61
N LYS A 470 6.29 -8.17 1.74
CA LYS A 470 7.39 -9.14 1.68
C LYS A 470 7.55 -9.70 0.27
N LEU A 471 8.72 -9.48 -0.34
CA LEU A 471 9.10 -10.19 -1.55
C LEU A 471 9.17 -11.68 -1.23
N LYS A 472 8.55 -12.52 -2.06
CA LYS A 472 8.58 -13.98 -1.92
C LYS A 472 9.75 -14.52 -2.74
N SER A 473 10.47 -15.51 -2.22
CA SER A 473 11.58 -16.16 -2.93
C SER A 473 11.19 -17.57 -3.36
N ILE A 474 11.66 -17.99 -4.53
CA ILE A 474 11.57 -19.39 -4.91
C ILE A 474 12.66 -20.17 -4.19
N LYS A 475 12.28 -21.27 -3.53
CA LYS A 475 13.24 -22.12 -2.82
C LYS A 475 13.90 -23.11 -3.79
N ASN A 476 15.20 -23.32 -3.61
CA ASN A 476 15.97 -24.28 -4.40
C ASN A 476 15.65 -25.72 -3.99
N LEU A 477 15.86 -26.65 -4.92
CA LEU A 477 15.77 -28.07 -4.60
C LEU A 477 17.08 -28.57 -3.97
N LYS A 478 16.96 -29.53 -3.04
CA LYS A 478 18.11 -30.20 -2.41
C LYS A 478 19.04 -30.83 -3.46
N THR A 479 20.33 -30.92 -3.13
CA THR A 479 21.29 -31.64 -3.97
C THR A 479 21.06 -33.16 -3.93
N GLY A 480 21.36 -33.87 -5.04
CA GLY A 480 21.30 -35.34 -5.09
C GLY A 480 19.89 -35.96 -5.27
N ILE A 481 18.87 -35.18 -5.63
CA ILE A 481 17.53 -35.70 -5.89
C ILE A 481 17.54 -36.67 -7.07
N THR A 482 16.81 -37.77 -6.93
CA THR A 482 16.56 -38.71 -8.03
C THR A 482 15.36 -38.20 -8.84
N TYR A 483 15.55 -37.98 -10.14
CA TYR A 483 14.51 -37.53 -11.05
C TYR A 483 13.76 -38.72 -11.64
N ASN A 484 12.51 -38.47 -12.06
CA ASN A 484 11.70 -39.42 -12.82
C ASN A 484 11.47 -40.75 -12.06
N THR A 485 11.33 -40.66 -10.74
CA THR A 485 10.96 -41.80 -9.93
C THR A 485 9.45 -42.04 -10.08
N SER A 486 9.08 -43.04 -10.88
CA SER A 486 7.83 -43.78 -10.63
C SER A 486 7.85 -44.51 -9.27
N ASP A 487 8.99 -44.46 -8.58
CA ASP A 487 9.17 -44.75 -7.16
C ASP A 487 8.82 -43.51 -6.33
N ASN A 488 7.52 -43.28 -6.23
CA ASN A 488 6.92 -42.43 -5.22
C ASN A 488 7.44 -42.87 -3.83
N PRO A 489 8.01 -41.99 -3.00
CA PRO A 489 8.27 -42.33 -1.60
C PRO A 489 7.03 -42.15 -0.72
N TYR A 490 5.93 -41.62 -1.25
CA TYR A 490 4.60 -41.84 -0.72
C TYR A 490 3.97 -43.04 -1.40
N ASP A 491 3.11 -43.73 -0.69
CA ASP A 491 2.59 -45.01 -1.12
C ASP A 491 1.87 -44.84 -2.48
N LYS A 492 2.04 -45.78 -3.42
CA LYS A 492 1.19 -45.84 -4.63
C LYS A 492 -0.31 -46.01 -4.27
N SER A 493 -0.61 -46.15 -2.97
CA SER A 493 -1.92 -46.20 -2.34
C SER A 493 -2.46 -44.86 -1.80
N ASP A 494 -1.71 -43.74 -1.80
CA ASP A 494 -2.23 -42.46 -1.29
C ASP A 494 -3.45 -42.03 -2.12
N SER A 495 -4.58 -41.80 -1.44
CA SER A 495 -5.87 -41.58 -2.08
C SER A 495 -6.01 -40.21 -2.72
N ASP A 496 -5.17 -39.22 -2.36
CA ASP A 496 -5.49 -37.82 -2.62
C ASP A 496 -4.47 -37.07 -3.49
N ILE A 497 -3.18 -37.48 -3.48
CA ILE A 497 -2.12 -36.82 -4.28
C ILE A 497 -1.21 -37.79 -5.04
N ASP A 498 -0.78 -37.37 -6.24
CA ASP A 498 0.30 -37.99 -7.03
C ASP A 498 1.46 -37.01 -7.21
N VAL A 499 2.67 -37.39 -6.81
CA VAL A 499 3.84 -36.50 -6.80
C VAL A 499 4.84 -36.89 -7.88
N SER A 500 5.22 -35.92 -8.72
CA SER A 500 6.21 -36.10 -9.79
C SER A 500 7.34 -35.08 -9.66
N VAL A 501 8.60 -35.55 -9.65
CA VAL A 501 9.78 -34.67 -9.66
C VAL A 501 10.59 -34.90 -10.93
N ILE A 502 10.72 -33.86 -11.74
CA ILE A 502 11.35 -33.94 -13.07
C ILE A 502 12.37 -32.83 -13.27
N LYS A 503 13.30 -33.08 -14.19
CA LYS A 503 14.21 -32.06 -14.70
C LYS A 503 13.49 -31.29 -15.81
N GLY A 504 13.48 -29.96 -15.75
CA GLY A 504 12.79 -29.12 -16.73
C GLY A 504 13.31 -29.30 -18.16
N SER A 505 14.60 -29.66 -18.31
CA SER A 505 15.21 -29.98 -19.60
C SER A 505 14.82 -31.35 -20.17
N ASP A 506 14.13 -32.21 -19.40
CA ASP A 506 13.67 -33.53 -19.86
C ASP A 506 12.25 -33.42 -20.42
N THR A 507 12.17 -33.05 -21.69
CA THR A 507 10.89 -32.87 -22.41
C THR A 507 10.07 -34.16 -22.52
N SER A 508 10.73 -35.33 -22.53
CA SER A 508 10.04 -36.62 -22.61
C SER A 508 9.36 -36.96 -21.29
N ALA A 509 10.04 -36.75 -20.16
CA ALA A 509 9.45 -36.90 -18.84
C ALA A 509 8.33 -35.87 -18.60
N LEU A 510 8.53 -34.62 -19.02
CA LEU A 510 7.51 -33.57 -18.93
C LEU A 510 6.25 -33.93 -19.75
N LYS A 511 6.42 -34.42 -20.99
CA LYS A 511 5.32 -34.93 -21.82
C LYS A 511 4.56 -36.06 -21.12
N GLN A 512 5.28 -37.03 -20.56
CA GLN A 512 4.67 -38.15 -19.87
C GLN A 512 3.89 -37.70 -18.64
N VAL A 513 4.46 -36.82 -17.81
CA VAL A 513 3.83 -36.34 -16.58
C VAL A 513 2.57 -35.52 -16.89
N LEU A 514 2.61 -34.64 -17.89
CA LEU A 514 1.48 -33.76 -18.21
C LEU A 514 0.35 -34.46 -18.99
N ASN A 515 0.64 -35.52 -19.75
CA ASN A 515 -0.39 -36.26 -20.51
C ASN A 515 -0.95 -37.51 -19.82
N ASN A 516 -0.31 -37.99 -18.75
CA ASN A 516 -0.81 -39.18 -18.05
C ASN A 516 -2.18 -38.87 -17.44
N SER A 517 -3.16 -39.76 -17.71
CA SER A 517 -4.50 -39.69 -17.11
C SER A 517 -4.37 -39.59 -15.59
N ILE A 518 -4.96 -38.54 -15.02
CA ILE A 518 -5.05 -38.38 -13.57
C ILE A 518 -6.29 -39.13 -13.08
N ASP A 519 -6.17 -39.74 -11.91
CA ASP A 519 -7.34 -40.23 -11.17
C ASP A 519 -8.24 -39.03 -10.84
N PRO A 520 -9.51 -39.01 -11.25
CA PRO A 520 -10.39 -37.87 -11.05
C PRO A 520 -10.54 -37.46 -9.59
N ASP A 521 -10.16 -38.29 -8.62
CA ASP A 521 -10.22 -37.98 -7.19
C ASP A 521 -8.89 -37.44 -6.62
N LYS A 522 -7.84 -37.30 -7.45
CA LYS A 522 -6.49 -36.89 -6.99
C LYS A 522 -6.00 -35.57 -7.58
N TYR A 523 -5.17 -34.88 -6.81
CA TYR A 523 -4.31 -33.81 -7.31
C TYR A 523 -2.96 -34.35 -7.78
N LYS A 524 -2.43 -33.78 -8.86
CA LYS A 524 -1.09 -34.07 -9.33
C LYS A 524 -0.13 -32.95 -8.98
N PHE A 525 0.76 -33.20 -8.03
CA PHE A 525 1.79 -32.26 -7.62
C PHE A 525 3.08 -32.49 -8.41
N VAL A 526 3.46 -31.51 -9.24
CA VAL A 526 4.59 -31.60 -10.15
C VAL A 526 5.67 -30.60 -9.75
N ILE A 527 6.84 -31.09 -9.38
CA ILE A 527 8.04 -30.30 -9.08
C ILE A 527 8.97 -30.38 -10.29
N ILE A 528 9.24 -29.23 -10.90
CA ILE A 528 10.11 -29.07 -12.06
C ILE A 528 11.39 -28.37 -11.63
N ASN A 529 12.53 -29.06 -11.77
CA ASN A 529 13.83 -28.47 -11.51
C ASN A 529 14.41 -27.78 -12.74
N GLY A 530 14.57 -26.46 -12.66
CA GLY A 530 15.12 -25.62 -13.71
C GLY A 530 14.10 -25.25 -14.77
N ASP A 531 14.60 -24.67 -15.86
CA ASP A 531 13.76 -24.14 -16.94
C ASP A 531 13.04 -25.27 -17.70
N CYS A 532 11.80 -25.02 -18.10
CA CYS A 532 11.01 -25.92 -18.92
C CYS A 532 10.31 -25.19 -20.06
N THR A 533 10.06 -25.92 -21.15
CA THR A 533 9.36 -25.42 -22.33
C THR A 533 8.13 -26.27 -22.59
N ILE A 534 6.94 -25.66 -22.59
CA ILE A 534 5.65 -26.29 -22.86
C ILE A 534 5.22 -25.94 -24.28
N ASN A 535 5.43 -26.87 -25.23
CA ASN A 535 5.17 -26.69 -26.65
C ASN A 535 4.36 -27.88 -27.23
N GLY A 536 4.05 -27.84 -28.53
CA GLY A 536 3.28 -28.87 -29.22
C GLY A 536 3.94 -30.25 -29.27
N ASP A 537 5.19 -30.40 -28.83
CA ASP A 537 5.78 -31.73 -28.64
C ASP A 537 5.20 -32.40 -27.38
N ILE A 538 4.67 -31.63 -26.44
CA ILE A 538 4.10 -32.09 -25.16
C ILE A 538 2.64 -32.53 -25.29
N SER A 539 1.85 -32.02 -26.22
CA SER A 539 0.49 -32.54 -26.46
C SER A 539 0.26 -32.72 -27.95
N ASP A 540 -0.23 -33.89 -28.35
CA ASP A 540 -0.57 -34.20 -29.74
C ASP A 540 -1.86 -33.48 -30.19
N ASN A 541 -2.54 -32.80 -29.27
CA ASN A 541 -3.71 -31.97 -29.51
C ASN A 541 -3.34 -30.49 -29.62
N ASP A 542 -4.09 -29.77 -30.46
CA ASP A 542 -4.03 -28.31 -30.60
C ASP A 542 -4.36 -27.54 -29.31
N ASN A 543 -4.92 -28.20 -28.29
CA ASN A 543 -5.20 -27.60 -26.98
C ASN A 543 -4.51 -28.40 -25.88
N LEU A 544 -3.98 -27.71 -24.88
CA LEU A 544 -3.46 -28.32 -23.65
C LEU A 544 -4.51 -28.15 -22.55
N ILE A 545 -4.98 -29.26 -21.98
CA ILE A 545 -5.92 -29.25 -20.86
C ILE A 545 -5.27 -30.00 -19.70
N LEU A 546 -5.04 -29.29 -18.60
CA LEU A 546 -4.51 -29.80 -17.34
C LEU A 546 -5.62 -29.66 -16.29
N ASP A 547 -6.05 -30.75 -15.69
CA ASP A 547 -7.06 -30.75 -14.62
C ASP A 547 -6.41 -31.26 -13.33
N LYS A 548 -6.60 -30.51 -12.23
CA LYS A 548 -6.05 -30.82 -10.89
C LYS A 548 -4.53 -30.89 -10.81
N PHE A 549 -3.82 -30.02 -11.52
CA PHE A 549 -2.37 -29.90 -11.46
C PHE A 549 -1.93 -28.79 -10.50
N ILE A 550 -0.96 -29.12 -9.65
CA ILE A 550 -0.26 -28.16 -8.79
C ILE A 550 1.20 -28.20 -9.22
N ILE A 551 1.69 -27.10 -9.80
CA ILE A 551 2.99 -27.09 -10.45
C ILE A 551 3.91 -26.13 -9.71
N TYR A 552 5.08 -26.62 -9.28
CA TYR A 552 6.17 -25.84 -8.72
C TYR A 552 7.38 -25.91 -9.64
N CYS A 553 7.79 -24.79 -10.24
CA CYS A 553 8.91 -24.73 -11.18
C CYS A 553 10.02 -23.81 -10.66
N THR A 554 11.20 -24.35 -10.35
CA THR A 554 12.31 -23.53 -9.81
C THR A 554 12.96 -22.60 -10.85
N GLY A 555 12.70 -22.83 -12.14
CA GLY A 555 13.22 -22.03 -13.24
C GLY A 555 12.13 -21.30 -14.02
N LYS A 556 12.49 -20.95 -15.26
CA LYS A 556 11.58 -20.30 -16.21
C LYS A 556 10.65 -21.32 -16.86
N MET A 557 9.35 -21.03 -16.85
CA MET A 557 8.37 -21.76 -17.64
C MET A 557 8.07 -21.01 -18.95
N ASP A 558 8.40 -21.61 -20.08
CA ASP A 558 8.24 -20.99 -21.41
C ASP A 558 7.14 -21.68 -22.24
N PHE A 559 6.17 -20.91 -22.73
CA PHE A 559 5.21 -21.33 -23.74
C PHE A 559 5.52 -20.57 -25.03
N PRO A 560 6.38 -21.12 -25.92
CA PRO A 560 6.92 -20.39 -27.05
C PRO A 560 5.84 -20.07 -28.10
N THR A 561 6.09 -19.12 -28.99
CA THR A 561 5.18 -18.80 -30.11
C THR A 561 4.98 -19.96 -31.09
N SER A 562 5.96 -20.86 -31.15
CA SER A 562 5.93 -22.11 -31.93
C SER A 562 5.22 -23.24 -31.20
N SER A 563 4.60 -23.00 -30.04
CA SER A 563 3.98 -24.02 -29.20
C SER A 563 2.80 -24.75 -29.84
N ASN A 564 2.31 -24.35 -31.02
CA ASN A 564 1.14 -24.91 -31.72
C ASN A 564 -0.16 -24.98 -30.88
N PHE A 565 -0.15 -24.58 -29.61
CA PHE A 565 -1.35 -24.53 -28.79
C PHE A 565 -2.23 -23.35 -29.20
N ASN A 566 -3.45 -23.68 -29.58
CA ASN A 566 -4.54 -22.72 -29.70
C ASN A 566 -4.92 -22.27 -28.29
N ASN A 567 -5.31 -23.22 -27.40
CA ASN A 567 -5.71 -22.89 -26.04
C ASN A 567 -4.93 -23.70 -24.99
N VAL A 568 -4.67 -23.07 -23.85
CA VAL A 568 -4.16 -23.72 -22.64
C VAL A 568 -5.20 -23.53 -21.53
N THR A 569 -5.68 -24.63 -20.98
CA THR A 569 -6.69 -24.65 -19.92
C THR A 569 -6.15 -25.41 -18.71
N LEU A 570 -6.15 -24.75 -17.56
CA LEU A 570 -5.73 -25.26 -16.26
C LEU A 570 -6.94 -25.27 -15.33
N ASN A 571 -7.65 -26.40 -15.27
CA ASN A 571 -8.83 -26.56 -14.42
C ASN A 571 -8.41 -27.01 -13.03
N ASN A 572 -8.96 -26.38 -12.00
CA ASN A 572 -8.67 -26.65 -10.59
C ASN A 572 -7.18 -26.79 -10.34
N SER A 573 -6.39 -25.86 -10.88
CA SER A 573 -4.94 -25.99 -10.98
C SER A 573 -4.26 -24.71 -10.53
N SER A 574 -3.05 -24.83 -10.00
CA SER A 574 -2.24 -23.69 -9.56
C SER A 574 -0.77 -23.85 -9.97
N ILE A 575 -0.13 -22.72 -10.27
CA ILE A 575 1.27 -22.67 -10.72
C ILE A 575 2.06 -21.70 -9.83
N ILE A 576 3.21 -22.17 -9.34
CA ILE A 576 4.30 -21.37 -8.81
C ILE A 576 5.51 -21.52 -9.72
N ALA A 577 6.09 -20.42 -10.18
CA ALA A 577 7.32 -20.45 -10.98
C ALA A 577 8.25 -19.28 -10.65
N LYS A 578 9.55 -19.40 -11.01
CA LYS A 578 10.50 -18.30 -10.89
C LYS A 578 10.25 -17.22 -11.95
N ASP A 579 10.02 -17.66 -13.18
CA ASP A 579 9.76 -16.78 -14.32
C ASP A 579 8.77 -17.48 -15.25
N ILE A 580 8.03 -16.69 -16.03
CA ILE A 580 7.09 -17.21 -17.01
C ILE A 580 7.07 -16.34 -18.26
N ASN A 581 7.06 -17.00 -19.41
CA ASN A 581 6.83 -16.36 -20.69
C ASN A 581 5.74 -17.12 -21.44
N THR A 582 4.55 -16.54 -21.56
CA THR A 582 3.45 -17.12 -22.33
C THR A 582 3.26 -16.37 -23.64
N LYS A 583 3.52 -17.02 -24.78
CA LYS A 583 3.28 -16.43 -26.11
C LYS A 583 2.17 -17.17 -26.86
N LEU A 584 1.09 -17.47 -26.15
CA LEU A 584 -0.07 -18.18 -26.68
C LEU A 584 -0.76 -17.35 -27.77
N LYS A 585 -1.28 -18.03 -28.80
CA LYS A 585 -1.99 -17.38 -29.92
C LYS A 585 -3.46 -17.09 -29.60
N SER A 586 -4.08 -17.89 -28.74
CA SER A 586 -5.50 -17.76 -28.37
C SER A 586 -5.64 -17.61 -26.86
N THR A 587 -6.12 -18.62 -26.13
CA THR A 587 -6.66 -18.41 -24.79
C THR A 587 -5.82 -19.11 -23.73
N LEU A 588 -5.54 -18.42 -22.63
CA LEU A 588 -5.14 -19.04 -21.37
C LEU A 588 -6.33 -19.01 -20.41
N THR A 589 -6.78 -20.16 -19.93
CA THR A 589 -7.84 -20.25 -18.92
C THR A 589 -7.31 -20.95 -17.68
N MET A 590 -7.54 -20.39 -16.50
CA MET A 590 -7.20 -21.02 -15.23
C MET A 590 -8.38 -20.94 -14.25
N THR A 591 -8.78 -22.05 -13.63
CA THR A 591 -9.76 -22.05 -12.54
C THR A 591 -9.11 -22.36 -11.20
N SER A 592 -9.60 -21.72 -10.14
CA SER A 592 -9.11 -21.91 -8.76
C SER A 592 -9.26 -23.36 -8.32
N LEU A 593 -8.44 -23.78 -7.36
CA LEU A 593 -8.55 -25.08 -6.71
C LEU A 593 -9.98 -25.24 -6.14
N ASP A 594 -10.55 -26.44 -6.24
CA ASP A 594 -11.86 -26.74 -5.66
C ASP A 594 -11.71 -26.87 -4.14
N SER A 595 -12.26 -25.93 -3.38
CA SER A 595 -12.15 -25.93 -1.91
C SER A 595 -12.77 -27.15 -1.23
N ASN A 596 -13.63 -27.91 -1.92
CA ASN A 596 -14.16 -29.17 -1.39
C ASN A 596 -13.17 -30.34 -1.57
N GLN A 597 -12.23 -30.23 -2.51
CA GLN A 597 -11.26 -31.28 -2.84
C GLN A 597 -9.86 -30.92 -2.34
N TYR A 598 -9.48 -29.64 -2.38
CA TYR A 598 -8.23 -29.11 -1.86
C TYR A 598 -8.33 -28.81 -0.36
N THR A 599 -8.54 -29.88 0.41
CA THR A 599 -8.76 -29.83 1.87
C THR A 599 -7.45 -29.63 2.65
N ASP A 600 -7.54 -29.33 3.95
CA ASP A 600 -6.38 -29.22 4.84
C ASP A 600 -5.49 -30.48 4.85
N GLU A 601 -6.09 -31.67 4.65
CA GLU A 601 -5.35 -32.93 4.53
C GLU A 601 -4.50 -32.96 3.24
N VAL A 602 -5.05 -32.49 2.12
CA VAL A 602 -4.32 -32.37 0.85
C VAL A 602 -3.20 -31.35 0.97
N LYS A 603 -3.46 -30.22 1.63
CA LYS A 603 -2.45 -29.17 1.89
C LYS A 603 -1.28 -29.69 2.71
N ASP A 604 -1.54 -30.38 3.82
CA ASP A 604 -0.51 -30.98 4.67
C ASP A 604 0.35 -31.99 3.90
N LYS A 605 -0.28 -32.84 3.07
CA LYS A 605 0.43 -33.79 2.21
C LYS A 605 1.34 -33.08 1.18
N ILE A 606 0.87 -31.99 0.58
CA ILE A 606 1.68 -31.18 -0.36
C ILE A 606 2.86 -30.52 0.35
N ASN A 607 2.65 -29.91 1.51
CA ASN A 607 3.72 -29.30 2.30
C ASN A 607 4.79 -30.35 2.64
N LYS A 608 4.38 -31.51 3.16
CA LYS A 608 5.28 -32.64 3.45
C LYS A 608 6.05 -33.12 2.21
N ALA A 609 5.38 -33.21 1.07
CA ALA A 609 6.03 -33.57 -0.19
C ALA A 609 7.02 -32.49 -0.64
N PHE A 610 6.67 -31.22 -0.51
CA PHE A 610 7.51 -30.09 -0.90
C PHE A 610 8.79 -30.02 -0.06
N TYR A 611 8.69 -29.95 1.28
CA TYR A 611 9.86 -29.84 2.17
C TYR A 611 10.79 -31.06 2.12
N LYS A 612 10.33 -32.18 1.57
CA LYS A 612 11.20 -33.31 1.25
C LYS A 612 12.23 -32.95 0.19
N TYR A 613 11.83 -32.26 -0.87
CA TYR A 613 12.66 -31.98 -2.05
C TYR A 613 13.28 -30.58 -2.06
N VAL A 614 12.74 -29.65 -1.27
CA VAL A 614 13.14 -28.25 -1.25
C VAL A 614 14.02 -27.95 -0.04
N GLU A 615 15.04 -27.11 -0.21
CA GLU A 615 15.90 -26.62 0.88
C GLU A 615 15.07 -25.80 1.88
N ASN A 616 15.37 -25.93 3.18
CA ASN A 616 14.65 -25.19 4.21
C ASN A 616 14.95 -23.70 4.12
#